data_AF-A0A8S4R5E0-F1
#
_entry.id   AF-A0A8S4R5E0-F1
#
_cell.length_a   1.000
_cell.length_b   1.000
_cell.length_c   1.000
_cell.angle_alpha   90.00
_cell.angle_beta   90.00
_cell.angle_gamma   90.00
#
_symmetry.space_group_name_H-M   'P 1'
#
loop_
_entity.id
_entity.type
_entity.pdbx_description
1 polymer ?
#
loop_
_entity_poly.entity_id
_entity_poly.type
_entity_poly.pdbx_seq_one_letter_code
_entity_poly.pdbx_strand_id
1 'polypeptide(L)'
;MEYCSHLWDGSAKYQLDALDSVDRRARRLIGDLANKKLKSLEHRRKVACLSVFYRIYFGECAQELFDLVPPSPFYHRTARHRKDLHPYVVDIPRTRTKRFASSFLIRTARIWNALPASIFPSSYNICTFKSRVNRHLLGKRAPP
;
A
#
# COMPACT_ATOMS: atom_id res chain seq x y z
N MET A 1 15.08 -3.19 5.09
CA MET A 1 15.15 -2.68 3.71
C MET A 1 13.78 -2.15 3.29
N GLU A 2 13.40 -0.98 3.80
CA GLU A 2 12.12 -0.32 3.45
C GLU A 2 12.33 0.87 2.50
N TYR A 3 13.58 1.34 2.39
CA TYR A 3 13.94 2.43 1.50
C TYR A 3 13.67 2.08 0.04
N CYS A 4 13.02 2.99 -0.66
CA CYS A 4 12.65 2.88 -2.07
C CYS A 4 11.86 1.61 -2.47
N SER A 5 11.13 0.98 -1.54
CA SER A 5 10.33 -0.22 -1.87
C SER A 5 9.31 0.03 -2.98
N HIS A 6 8.82 1.26 -3.14
CA HIS A 6 7.95 1.62 -4.26
C HIS A 6 8.57 1.35 -5.65
N LEU A 7 9.90 1.42 -5.79
CA LEU A 7 10.59 1.18 -7.07
C LEU A 7 10.73 -0.31 -7.40
N TRP A 8 11.06 -1.14 -6.41
CA TRP A 8 11.45 -2.54 -6.64
C TRP A 8 10.43 -3.57 -6.15
N ASP A 9 9.39 -3.17 -5.41
CA ASP A 9 8.37 -4.10 -4.91
C ASP A 9 7.36 -4.53 -6.01
N GLY A 10 7.58 -4.08 -7.25
CA GLY A 10 6.97 -4.59 -8.48
C GLY A 10 7.78 -5.68 -9.21
N SER A 11 8.94 -6.07 -8.63
CA SER A 11 9.84 -7.10 -9.15
C SER A 11 9.25 -8.51 -9.06
N ALA A 12 9.92 -9.46 -9.71
CA ALA A 12 9.45 -10.85 -9.74
C ALA A 12 9.42 -11.47 -8.34
N LYS A 13 8.43 -12.35 -8.10
CA LYS A 13 8.19 -12.95 -6.79
C LYS A 13 9.43 -13.61 -6.18
N TYR A 14 10.21 -14.34 -6.98
CA TYR A 14 11.43 -15.00 -6.51
C TYR A 14 12.49 -14.03 -5.95
N GLN A 15 12.57 -12.80 -6.49
CA GLN A 15 13.50 -11.77 -5.99
C GLN A 15 13.03 -11.21 -4.65
N LEU A 16 11.71 -11.04 -4.48
CA LEU A 16 11.11 -10.62 -3.21
C LEU A 16 11.25 -11.71 -2.14
N ASP A 17 11.06 -12.98 -2.53
CA ASP A 17 11.20 -14.14 -1.65
C ASP A 17 12.65 -14.31 -1.17
N ALA A 18 13.63 -14.07 -2.06
CA ALA A 18 15.05 -14.03 -1.72
C ALA A 18 15.34 -12.93 -0.69
N LEU A 19 14.78 -11.73 -0.86
CA LEU A 19 14.94 -10.65 0.11
C LEU A 19 14.29 -10.98 1.46
N ASP A 20 13.09 -11.57 1.45
CA ASP A 20 12.43 -12.03 2.66
C ASP A 20 13.23 -13.15 3.35
N SER A 21 13.99 -13.95 2.61
CA SER A 21 14.90 -14.94 3.18
C SER A 21 16.08 -14.32 3.92
N VAL A 22 16.62 -13.22 3.38
CA VAL A 22 17.68 -12.43 4.04
C VAL A 22 17.14 -11.77 5.31
N ASP A 23 15.94 -11.17 5.27
CA ASP A 23 15.30 -10.59 6.46
C ASP A 23 15.06 -11.66 7.54
N ARG A 24 14.59 -12.86 7.15
CA ARG A 24 14.44 -14.01 8.05
C ARG A 24 15.76 -14.48 8.65
N ARG A 25 16.85 -14.45 7.88
CA ARG A 25 18.19 -14.78 8.40
C ARG A 25 18.69 -13.71 9.38
N ALA A 26 18.56 -12.44 9.04
CA ALA A 26 18.94 -11.33 9.92
C ALA A 26 18.18 -11.37 11.25
N ARG A 27 16.87 -11.64 11.22
CA ARG A 27 16.05 -11.88 12.40
C ARG A 27 16.58 -12.98 13.30
N ARG A 28 16.94 -14.13 12.73
CA ARG A 28 17.53 -15.23 13.49
C ARG A 28 18.83 -14.83 14.18
N LEU A 29 19.65 -14.00 13.53
CA LEU A 29 20.93 -13.53 14.08
C LEU A 29 20.77 -12.50 15.21
N ILE A 30 19.75 -11.63 15.15
CA ILE A 30 19.52 -10.56 16.14
C ILE A 30 18.88 -11.11 17.44
N GLY A 31 18.24 -12.28 17.39
CA GLY A 31 17.67 -12.94 18.56
C GLY A 31 16.20 -12.60 18.86
N ASP A 32 15.59 -13.37 19.77
CA ASP A 32 14.13 -13.47 19.96
C ASP A 32 13.44 -12.21 20.51
N LEU A 33 14.17 -11.40 21.29
CA LEU A 33 13.65 -10.16 21.88
C LEU A 33 13.34 -9.08 20.83
N ALA A 34 14.13 -9.00 19.77
CA ALA A 34 13.86 -8.09 18.64
C ALA A 34 12.80 -8.67 17.69
N ASN A 35 12.76 -10.00 17.53
CA ASN A 35 11.87 -10.69 16.60
C ASN A 35 10.39 -10.56 16.97
N LYS A 36 10.03 -10.58 18.25
CA LYS A 36 8.64 -10.42 18.70
C LYS A 36 8.06 -9.04 18.38
N LYS A 37 8.91 -8.01 18.22
CA LYS A 37 8.46 -6.63 17.91
C LYS A 37 8.41 -6.33 16.41
N LEU A 38 9.21 -7.03 15.60
CA LEU A 38 9.35 -6.71 14.18
C LEU A 38 8.28 -7.41 13.33
N LYS A 39 7.41 -6.64 12.67
CA LYS A 39 6.44 -7.16 11.69
C LYS A 39 7.15 -7.65 10.43
N SER A 40 6.53 -8.54 9.65
CA SER A 40 7.15 -9.07 8.41
C SER A 40 7.59 -7.95 7.47
N LEU A 41 8.67 -8.16 6.72
CA LEU A 41 9.17 -7.17 5.76
C LEU A 41 8.11 -6.82 4.71
N GLU A 42 7.37 -7.80 4.20
CA GLU A 42 6.23 -7.59 3.31
C GLU A 42 5.17 -6.64 3.91
N HIS A 43 4.83 -6.82 5.19
CA HIS A 43 3.86 -5.96 5.88
C HIS A 43 4.36 -4.51 5.96
N ARG A 44 5.62 -4.33 6.36
CA ARG A 44 6.24 -3.00 6.46
C ARG A 44 6.32 -2.31 5.10
N ARG A 45 6.62 -3.05 4.03
CA ARG A 45 6.60 -2.55 2.63
C ARG A 45 5.21 -2.09 2.21
N LYS A 46 4.15 -2.85 2.50
CA LYS A 46 2.76 -2.46 2.17
C LYS A 46 2.35 -1.17 2.89
N VAL A 47 2.66 -1.05 4.19
CA VAL A 47 2.39 0.17 4.97
C VAL A 47 3.16 1.36 4.38
N ALA A 48 4.44 1.18 4.02
CA ALA A 48 5.24 2.23 3.41
C ALA A 48 4.67 2.68 2.06
N CYS A 49 4.31 1.74 1.17
CA CYS A 49 3.73 2.05 -0.14
C CYS A 49 2.40 2.82 0.00
N LEU A 50 1.51 2.38 0.89
CA LEU A 50 0.24 3.07 1.15
C LEU A 50 0.47 4.46 1.77
N SER A 51 1.48 4.63 2.61
CA SER A 51 1.83 5.93 3.19
C SER A 51 2.30 6.93 2.14
N VAL A 52 3.12 6.47 1.18
CA VAL A 52 3.56 7.30 0.05
C VAL A 52 2.36 7.63 -0.84
N PHE A 53 1.51 6.66 -1.15
CA PHE A 53 0.30 6.88 -1.94
C PHE A 53 -0.66 7.87 -1.28
N TYR A 54 -0.82 7.82 0.05
CA TYR A 54 -1.60 8.81 0.80
C TYR A 54 -1.05 10.22 0.61
N ARG A 55 0.28 10.40 0.69
CA ARG A 55 0.90 11.71 0.45
C ARG A 55 0.68 12.20 -0.97
N ILE A 56 0.84 11.32 -1.96
CA ILE A 56 0.61 11.68 -3.36
C ILE A 56 -0.85 12.08 -3.57
N TYR A 57 -1.82 11.32 -3.05
CA TYR A 57 -3.24 11.60 -3.21
C TYR A 57 -3.67 12.98 -2.67
N PHE A 58 -3.09 13.41 -1.55
CA PHE A 58 -3.39 14.72 -0.94
C PHE A 58 -2.49 15.87 -1.43
N GLY A 59 -1.63 15.64 -2.44
CA GLY A 59 -0.80 16.71 -3.02
C GLY A 59 0.43 17.10 -2.19
N GLU A 60 0.81 16.27 -1.21
CA GLU A 60 1.98 16.50 -0.32
C GLU A 60 3.29 16.00 -0.97
N CYS A 61 3.32 15.96 -2.30
CA CYS A 61 4.40 15.44 -3.14
C CYS A 61 4.60 16.34 -4.36
N ALA A 62 5.65 16.08 -5.15
CA ALA A 62 5.89 16.81 -6.40
C ALA A 62 4.65 16.72 -7.32
N GLN A 63 4.30 17.82 -7.96
CA GLN A 63 3.09 17.95 -8.78
C GLN A 63 3.04 16.90 -9.90
N GLU A 64 4.18 16.59 -10.50
CA GLU A 64 4.34 15.54 -11.51
C GLU A 64 3.84 14.16 -11.04
N LEU A 65 4.00 13.84 -9.74
CA LEU A 65 3.53 12.59 -9.16
C LEU A 65 2.05 12.64 -8.81
N PHE A 66 1.53 13.82 -8.47
CA PHE A 66 0.11 14.05 -8.24
C PHE A 66 -0.68 13.83 -9.54
N ASP A 67 -0.21 14.38 -10.65
CA ASP A 67 -0.86 14.26 -11.97
C ASP A 67 -0.91 12.82 -12.50
N LEU A 68 -0.02 11.95 -12.01
CA LEU A 68 0.00 10.53 -12.34
C LEU A 68 -1.06 9.70 -11.59
N VAL A 69 -1.63 10.22 -10.50
CA VAL A 69 -2.71 9.53 -9.80
C VAL A 69 -4.00 9.80 -10.56
N PRO A 70 -4.61 8.77 -11.16
CA PRO A 70 -5.80 8.98 -11.95
C PRO A 70 -6.91 9.55 -11.06
N PRO A 71 -7.66 10.54 -11.55
CA PRO A 71 -8.74 11.15 -10.79
C PRO A 71 -9.73 10.06 -10.37
N SER A 72 -10.35 10.26 -9.21
CA SER A 72 -11.33 9.32 -8.70
C SER A 72 -12.41 9.01 -9.75
N PRO A 73 -12.90 7.76 -9.87
CA PRO A 73 -13.99 7.42 -10.80
C PRO A 73 -15.27 8.23 -10.54
N PHE A 74 -15.37 8.81 -9.33
CA PHE A 74 -16.43 9.73 -8.94
C PHE A 74 -16.48 11.02 -9.76
N TYR A 75 -15.39 11.40 -10.45
CA TYR A 75 -15.36 12.58 -11.31
C TYR A 75 -16.18 12.42 -12.61
N HIS A 76 -16.44 11.19 -13.08
CA HIS A 76 -17.05 10.97 -14.40
C HIS A 76 -18.23 9.98 -14.45
N ARG A 77 -18.54 9.21 -13.38
CA ARG A 77 -19.62 8.20 -13.42
C ARG A 77 -20.71 8.38 -12.35
N THR A 78 -21.92 8.61 -12.83
CA THR A 78 -23.20 8.39 -12.13
C THR A 78 -23.59 6.92 -12.23
N ALA A 79 -23.06 6.08 -11.33
CA ALA A 79 -23.39 4.64 -11.33
C ALA A 79 -23.88 4.16 -9.96
N ARG A 80 -24.90 3.30 -10.01
CA ARG A 80 -25.71 2.69 -8.94
C ARG A 80 -24.92 1.90 -7.86
N HIS A 81 -23.61 1.76 -8.02
CA HIS A 81 -22.67 1.06 -7.11
C HIS A 81 -22.03 1.96 -6.03
N ARG A 82 -22.59 3.15 -5.77
CA ARG A 82 -22.01 4.16 -4.87
C ARG A 82 -22.00 3.78 -3.37
N LYS A 83 -22.81 2.81 -2.92
CA LYS A 83 -23.04 2.58 -1.48
C LYS A 83 -21.91 1.80 -0.78
N ASP A 84 -21.11 1.04 -1.52
CA ASP A 84 -20.09 0.16 -0.92
C ASP A 84 -18.64 0.65 -1.11
N LEU A 85 -18.42 1.74 -1.85
CA LEU A 85 -17.09 2.28 -2.11
C LEU A 85 -16.76 3.47 -1.18
N HIS A 86 -15.52 3.52 -0.69
CA HIS A 86 -15.06 4.62 0.16
C HIS A 86 -14.83 5.92 -0.65
N PRO A 87 -14.91 7.11 -0.02
CA PRO A 87 -14.80 8.39 -0.74
C PRO A 87 -13.48 8.61 -1.49
N TYR A 88 -12.40 8.00 -1.01
CA TYR A 88 -11.04 8.18 -1.55
C TYR A 88 -10.66 7.21 -2.68
N VAL A 89 -11.60 6.49 -3.29
CA VAL A 89 -11.28 5.51 -4.34
C VAL A 89 -10.62 6.19 -5.54
N VAL A 90 -9.58 5.56 -6.08
CA VAL A 90 -8.87 6.00 -7.29
C VAL A 90 -9.24 5.12 -8.48
N ASP A 91 -9.21 5.67 -9.70
CA ASP A 91 -9.42 4.83 -10.88
C ASP A 91 -8.19 3.93 -11.11
N ILE A 92 -8.41 2.76 -11.69
CA ILE A 92 -7.31 1.83 -11.99
C ILE A 92 -7.30 1.61 -13.51
N PRO A 93 -6.33 2.22 -14.23
CA PRO A 93 -6.18 2.01 -15.66
C PRO A 93 -6.12 0.52 -16.01
N ARG A 94 -6.74 0.14 -17.14
CA ARG A 94 -6.68 -1.23 -17.64
C ARG A 94 -5.23 -1.59 -17.95
N THR A 95 -4.73 -2.63 -17.29
CA THR A 95 -3.35 -3.09 -17.49
C THR A 95 -3.28 -4.24 -18.48
N ARG A 96 -2.55 -4.04 -19.59
CA ARG A 96 -2.36 -5.06 -20.64
C ARG A 96 -1.23 -6.06 -20.32
N THR A 97 -0.28 -5.68 -19.47
CA THR A 97 0.88 -6.52 -19.13
C THR A 97 1.02 -6.71 -17.63
N LYS A 98 1.59 -7.86 -17.22
CA LYS A 98 1.90 -8.16 -15.81
C LYS A 98 2.86 -7.14 -15.20
N ARG A 99 3.86 -6.68 -15.98
CA ARG A 99 4.83 -5.66 -15.55
C ARG A 99 4.15 -4.32 -15.25
N PHE A 100 3.23 -3.88 -16.09
CA PHE A 100 2.49 -2.65 -15.82
C PHE A 100 1.52 -2.84 -14.64
N ALA A 101 0.91 -4.01 -14.53
CA ALA A 101 0.07 -4.36 -13.38
C ALA A 101 0.83 -4.43 -12.04
N SER A 102 2.14 -4.69 -12.06
CA SER A 102 2.99 -4.71 -10.86
C SER A 102 3.64 -3.37 -10.53
N SER A 103 3.49 -2.36 -11.41
CA SER A 103 3.97 -1.01 -11.16
C SER A 103 3.40 -0.42 -9.87
N PHE A 104 4.15 0.50 -9.26
CA PHE A 104 3.80 1.10 -7.97
C PHE A 104 2.37 1.65 -7.94
N LEU A 105 1.99 2.48 -8.92
CA LEU A 105 0.70 3.16 -8.95
C LEU A 105 -0.44 2.15 -9.04
N ILE A 106 -0.39 1.23 -10.01
CA ILE A 106 -1.46 0.25 -10.22
C ILE A 106 -1.59 -0.69 -9.02
N ARG A 107 -0.47 -1.24 -8.56
CA ARG A 107 -0.46 -2.20 -7.47
C ARG A 107 -0.93 -1.56 -6.17
N THR A 108 -0.48 -0.35 -5.86
CA THR A 108 -0.86 0.35 -4.63
C THR A 108 -2.30 0.86 -4.70
N ALA A 109 -2.77 1.33 -5.87
CA ALA A 109 -4.16 1.71 -6.09
C ALA A 109 -5.13 0.54 -5.83
N ARG A 110 -4.78 -0.69 -6.24
CA ARG A 110 -5.57 -1.89 -5.91
C ARG A 110 -5.67 -2.14 -4.40
N ILE A 111 -4.55 -2.02 -3.69
CA ILE A 111 -4.52 -2.21 -2.23
C ILE A 111 -5.32 -1.10 -1.55
N TRP A 112 -5.16 0.14 -2.01
CA TRP A 112 -5.86 1.33 -1.54
C TRP A 112 -7.38 1.20 -1.67
N ASN A 113 -7.87 0.83 -2.85
CA ASN A 113 -9.30 0.64 -3.11
C ASN A 113 -9.91 -0.53 -2.31
N ALA A 114 -9.07 -1.46 -1.82
CA ALA A 114 -9.50 -2.56 -0.96
C ALA A 114 -9.48 -2.22 0.56
N LEU A 115 -9.21 -0.95 0.90
CA LEU A 115 -9.25 -0.46 2.28
C LEU A 115 -10.68 0.00 2.65
N PRO A 116 -11.17 -0.32 3.85
CA PRO A 116 -12.42 0.24 4.34
C PRO A 116 -12.29 1.75 4.59
N ALA A 117 -13.40 2.47 4.45
CA ALA A 117 -13.49 3.91 4.67
C ALA A 117 -13.00 4.33 6.08
N SER A 118 -13.18 3.47 7.09
CA SER A 118 -12.78 3.73 8.48
C SER A 118 -11.28 3.95 8.69
N ILE A 119 -10.43 3.50 7.75
CA ILE A 119 -8.98 3.71 7.82
C ILE A 119 -8.61 5.15 7.53
N PHE A 120 -9.41 5.85 6.74
CA PHE A 120 -9.13 7.22 6.35
C PHE A 120 -9.58 8.19 7.46
N PRO A 121 -8.69 9.08 7.95
CA PRO A 121 -9.07 10.12 8.89
C PRO A 121 -9.93 11.20 8.20
N SER A 122 -10.75 11.91 8.97
CA SER A 122 -11.61 13.01 8.49
C SER A 122 -10.81 14.23 8.04
N SER A 123 -9.65 14.48 8.65
CA SER A 123 -8.66 15.47 8.24
C SER A 123 -7.37 14.77 7.80
N TYR A 124 -6.56 15.45 6.97
CA TYR A 124 -5.25 14.94 6.57
C TYR A 124 -4.39 14.64 7.80
N ASN A 125 -4.05 13.36 8.01
CA ASN A 125 -3.16 12.94 9.08
C ASN A 125 -2.46 11.62 8.74
N ILE A 126 -1.20 11.73 8.32
CA ILE A 126 -0.39 10.58 7.92
C ILE A 126 -0.12 9.61 9.08
N CYS A 127 0.05 10.10 10.31
CA CYS A 127 0.34 9.27 11.49
C CYS A 127 -0.86 8.38 11.85
N THR A 128 -2.06 8.96 11.85
CA THR A 128 -3.32 8.25 12.09
C THR A 128 -3.58 7.24 10.98
N PHE A 129 -3.38 7.63 9.71
CA PHE A 129 -3.53 6.71 8.57
C PHE A 129 -2.57 5.52 8.67
N LYS A 130 -1.26 5.77 8.90
CA LYS A 130 -0.25 4.72 9.11
C LYS A 130 -0.66 3.74 10.20
N SER A 131 -1.13 4.26 11.33
CA SER A 131 -1.53 3.45 12.49
C SER A 131 -2.74 2.57 12.19
N ARG A 132 -3.76 3.12 11.51
CA ARG A 132 -4.97 2.39 11.10
C ARG A 132 -4.69 1.32 10.05
N VAL A 133 -3.91 1.64 9.01
CA VAL A 133 -3.46 0.68 7.98
C VAL A 133 -2.67 -0.46 8.63
N ASN A 134 -1.74 -0.11 9.52
CA ASN A 134 -0.90 -1.08 10.21
C ASN A 134 -1.71 -2.06 11.06
N ARG A 135 -2.80 -1.60 11.69
CA ARG A 135 -3.75 -2.45 12.43
C ARG A 135 -4.60 -3.30 11.49
N HIS A 136 -5.13 -2.72 10.42
CA HIS A 136 -5.96 -3.42 9.44
C HIS A 136 -5.24 -4.57 8.74
N LEU A 137 -4.01 -4.32 8.30
CA LEU A 137 -3.19 -5.34 7.62
C LEU A 137 -2.74 -6.47 8.57
N LEU A 138 -2.66 -6.20 9.88
CA LEU A 138 -2.47 -7.26 10.88
C LEU A 138 -3.74 -8.08 11.09
N GLY A 139 -4.91 -7.44 11.18
CA GLY A 139 -6.19 -8.12 11.37
C GLY A 139 -6.57 -9.04 10.19
N LYS A 140 -6.21 -8.66 8.95
CA LYS A 140 -6.43 -9.49 7.75
C LYS A 140 -5.62 -10.80 7.73
N ARG A 141 -4.65 -11.00 8.62
CA ARG A 141 -3.78 -12.19 8.64
C ARG A 141 -4.21 -13.25 9.67
N ALA A 142 -5.32 -13.05 10.38
CA ALA A 142 -5.95 -14.09 11.19
C ALA A 142 -7.09 -14.74 10.40
N PRO A 143 -6.86 -15.97 9.90
CA PRO A 143 -7.65 -17.12 10.38
C PRO A 143 -6.75 -18.31 10.78
N PRO A 144 -7.32 -19.33 11.47
CA PRO A 144 -6.60 -20.44 12.13
C PRO A 144 -5.78 -21.33 11.21
#